data_AF-A0A819PSB8-F1
#
_entry.id   AF-A0A819PSB8-F1
#
_cell.length_a   1.000
_cell.length_b   1.000
_cell.length_c   1.000
_cell.angle_alpha   90.00
_cell.angle_beta   90.00
_cell.angle_gamma   90.00
#
_symmetry.space_group_name_H-M   'P 1'
#
loop_
_entity.id
_entity.type
_entity.pdbx_description
1 polymer ?
#
loop_
_entity_poly.entity_id
_entity_poly.type
_entity_poly.pdbx_seq_one_letter_code
_entity_poly.pdbx_strand_id
1 'polypeptide(L)'
;MAGPKRSVNLSSTEIQEAWQEVRNDATDTNWILLSYGENADIVLSGKGTGGLTEMKTQLNPNQVYYGVARVRAVDDHGSKRAKFVFITYVGADVTPIRRARVSTHKHEFERFFNGYHIQIYANSEDDLSEEAITASLHACAGAHKPQAYEFS
;
A
#
# COMPACT_ATOMS: atom_id res chain seq x y z
N MET A 1 8.73 -31.14 4.12
CA MET A 1 8.58 -29.68 3.88
C MET A 1 7.19 -29.27 4.34
N ALA A 2 7.06 -28.26 5.19
CA ALA A 2 5.75 -27.71 5.53
C ALA A 2 5.17 -27.00 4.29
N GLY A 3 3.90 -27.27 3.96
CA GLY A 3 3.21 -26.55 2.89
C GLY A 3 3.13 -25.04 3.18
N PRO A 4 2.78 -24.21 2.20
CA PRO A 4 2.60 -22.79 2.43
C PRO A 4 1.60 -22.57 3.58
N LYS A 5 1.97 -21.70 4.53
CA LYS A 5 1.08 -21.22 5.60
C LYS A 5 -0.21 -20.74 4.92
N ARG A 6 -1.37 -21.16 5.44
CA ARG A 6 -2.67 -20.90 4.77
C ARG A 6 -3.27 -19.54 5.13
N SER A 7 -2.77 -18.91 6.19
CA SER A 7 -3.26 -17.63 6.68
C SER A 7 -2.13 -16.75 7.19
N VAL A 8 -2.30 -15.43 7.08
CA VAL A 8 -1.40 -14.44 7.67
C VAL A 8 -1.94 -13.92 8.99
N ASN A 9 -1.03 -13.58 9.90
CA ASN A 9 -1.37 -12.85 11.10
C ASN A 9 -1.07 -11.37 10.90
N LEU A 10 -2.10 -10.52 10.95
CA LEU A 10 -2.01 -9.06 10.86
C LEU A 10 -2.42 -8.37 12.17
N SER A 11 -2.59 -9.12 13.26
CA SER A 11 -3.14 -8.61 14.53
C SER A 11 -2.09 -8.00 15.46
N SER A 12 -0.83 -7.90 15.05
CA SER A 12 0.21 -7.28 15.89
C SER A 12 -0.10 -5.82 16.14
N THR A 13 0.07 -5.37 17.38
CA THR A 13 -0.19 -3.98 17.80
C THR A 13 0.50 -2.95 16.90
N GLU A 14 1.78 -3.17 16.59
CA GLU A 14 2.57 -2.27 15.72
C GLU A 14 1.93 -2.06 14.33
N ILE A 15 1.52 -3.14 13.67
CA ILE A 15 0.85 -3.07 12.35
C ILE A 15 -0.50 -2.36 12.45
N GLN A 16 -1.27 -2.64 13.51
CA GLN A 16 -2.58 -2.01 13.72
C GLN A 16 -2.42 -0.50 13.95
N GLU A 17 -1.50 -0.10 14.82
CA GLU A 17 -1.20 1.31 15.12
C GLU A 17 -0.71 2.05 13.88
N ALA A 18 0.25 1.48 13.14
CA ALA A 18 0.75 2.08 11.90
C ALA A 18 -0.37 2.26 10.85
N TRP A 19 -1.29 1.31 10.75
CA TRP A 19 -2.43 1.46 9.83
C TRP A 19 -3.41 2.53 10.31
N GLN A 20 -3.69 2.61 11.62
CA GLN A 20 -4.54 3.66 12.17
C GLN A 20 -3.93 5.06 11.99
N GLU A 21 -2.61 5.21 12.11
CA GLU A 21 -1.93 6.47 11.82
C GLU A 21 -2.16 6.90 10.37
N VAL A 22 -1.89 6.02 9.39
CA VAL A 22 -2.12 6.34 7.96
C VAL A 22 -3.57 6.76 7.70
N ARG A 23 -4.54 6.11 8.33
CA ARG A 23 -5.97 6.45 8.22
C ARG A 23 -6.37 7.74 8.92
N ASN A 24 -5.59 8.18 9.90
CA ASN A 24 -5.89 9.36 10.68
C ASN A 24 -5.27 10.60 10.01
N ASP A 25 -6.12 11.39 9.37
CA ASP A 25 -5.80 12.63 8.67
C ASP A 25 -5.09 13.67 9.57
N ALA A 26 -5.19 13.52 10.89
CA ALA A 26 -4.49 14.37 11.87
C ALA A 26 -3.05 13.94 12.16
N THR A 27 -2.59 12.79 11.63
CA THR A 27 -1.18 12.38 11.70
C THR A 27 -0.49 12.66 10.37
N ASP A 28 0.82 12.90 10.43
CA ASP A 28 1.64 13.11 9.23
C ASP A 28 1.97 11.80 8.51
N THR A 29 1.83 10.64 9.17
CA THR A 29 2.06 9.33 8.57
C THR A 29 1.12 9.15 7.37
N ASN A 30 1.69 9.04 6.17
CA ASN A 30 0.95 8.96 4.92
C ASN A 30 1.27 7.69 4.11
N TRP A 31 2.12 6.80 4.61
CA TRP A 31 2.25 5.46 4.03
C TRP A 31 2.63 4.39 5.07
N ILE A 32 2.33 3.14 4.72
CA ILE A 32 2.71 1.92 5.46
C ILE A 32 3.12 0.83 4.46
N LEU A 33 4.13 0.04 4.81
CA LEU A 33 4.59 -1.14 4.06
C LEU A 33 4.72 -2.34 4.99
N LEU A 34 4.16 -3.47 4.56
CA LEU A 34 4.27 -4.77 5.20
C LEU A 34 4.97 -5.76 4.26
N SER A 35 5.75 -6.68 4.82
CA SER A 35 6.40 -7.75 4.05
C SER A 35 6.42 -9.07 4.82
N TYR A 36 6.87 -10.13 4.15
CA TYR A 36 7.17 -11.39 4.82
C TYR A 36 8.54 -11.30 5.52
N GLY A 37 8.57 -11.60 6.82
CA GLY A 37 9.79 -11.82 7.60
C GLY A 37 10.39 -13.21 7.35
N GLU A 38 11.41 -13.58 8.14
CA GLU A 38 12.19 -14.82 7.97
C GLU A 38 11.32 -16.08 8.02
N ASN A 39 10.37 -16.14 8.97
CA ASN A 39 9.47 -17.29 9.15
C ASN A 39 8.16 -17.18 8.35
N ALA A 40 8.12 -16.30 7.35
CA ALA A 40 6.91 -15.97 6.59
C ALA A 40 5.77 -15.32 7.42
N ASP A 41 6.08 -14.86 8.64
CA ASP A 41 5.20 -13.97 9.40
C ASP A 41 5.22 -12.58 8.78
N ILE A 42 4.11 -11.85 8.93
CA ILE A 42 4.02 -10.48 8.42
C ILE A 42 4.64 -9.53 9.42
N VAL A 43 5.46 -8.61 8.91
CA VAL A 43 6.16 -7.60 9.70
C VAL A 43 5.91 -6.21 9.12
N LEU A 44 5.97 -5.18 9.96
CA LEU A 44 6.03 -3.79 9.51
C LEU A 44 7.41 -3.54 8.90
N SER A 45 7.46 -3.38 7.58
CA SER A 45 8.70 -3.05 6.86
C SER A 45 9.03 -1.58 6.93
N GLY A 46 8.01 -0.72 7.06
CA GLY A 46 8.19 0.72 7.21
C GLY A 46 6.88 1.48 7.26
N LYS A 47 6.96 2.71 7.74
CA LYS A 47 5.94 3.76 7.63
C LYS A 47 6.64 5.11 7.58
N GLY A 48 5.97 6.14 7.09
CA GLY A 48 6.59 7.46 6.98
C GLY A 48 5.63 8.54 6.50
N THR A 49 6.20 9.70 6.24
CA THR A 49 5.51 10.96 5.92
C THR A 49 5.90 11.53 4.55
N GLY A 50 6.87 10.91 3.86
CA GLY A 50 7.36 11.32 2.54
C GLY A 50 6.57 10.72 1.37
N GLY A 51 5.39 10.16 1.63
CA GLY A 51 4.48 9.73 0.58
C GLY A 51 4.94 8.54 -0.24
N LEU A 52 4.43 8.47 -1.47
CA LEU A 52 4.79 7.41 -2.42
C LEU A 52 6.29 7.39 -2.72
N THR A 53 6.91 8.57 -2.84
CA THR A 53 8.35 8.69 -3.14
C THR A 53 9.21 8.04 -2.06
N GLU A 54 8.97 8.35 -0.78
CA GLU A 54 9.69 7.69 0.33
C GLU A 54 9.36 6.21 0.44
N MET A 55 8.08 5.83 0.27
CA MET A 55 7.65 4.43 0.29
C MET A 55 8.41 3.58 -0.74
N LYS A 56 8.62 4.10 -1.96
CA LYS A 56 9.33 3.39 -3.03
C LYS A 56 10.77 3.06 -2.66
N THR A 57 11.46 3.93 -1.91
CA THR A 57 12.87 3.68 -1.53
C THR A 57 13.05 2.49 -0.58
N GLN A 58 11.95 1.97 -0.02
CA GLN A 58 11.96 0.80 0.86
C GLN A 58 11.76 -0.51 0.11
N LEU A 59 11.43 -0.45 -1.19
CA LEU A 59 11.14 -1.63 -2.00
C LEU A 59 12.44 -2.35 -2.39
N ASN A 60 12.34 -3.67 -2.52
CA ASN A 60 13.44 -4.55 -2.89
C ASN A 60 12.93 -5.61 -3.88
N PRO A 61 13.64 -5.85 -5.00
CA PRO A 61 13.19 -6.78 -6.03
C PRO A 61 13.11 -8.25 -5.57
N ASN A 62 13.73 -8.61 -4.44
CA ASN A 62 13.70 -9.97 -3.87
C ASN A 62 12.52 -10.21 -2.89
N GLN A 63 11.66 -9.20 -2.70
CA GLN A 63 10.62 -9.20 -1.68
C GLN A 63 9.24 -8.93 -2.25
N VAL A 64 8.23 -9.34 -1.48
CA VAL A 64 6.83 -8.98 -1.70
C VAL A 64 6.45 -7.98 -0.63
N TYR A 65 5.79 -6.90 -1.05
CA TYR A 65 5.25 -5.91 -0.14
C TYR A 65 3.76 -5.70 -0.36
N TYR A 66 3.06 -5.42 0.73
CA TYR A 66 1.70 -4.92 0.76
C TYR A 66 1.69 -3.61 1.51
N GLY A 67 1.23 -2.54 0.89
CA GLY A 67 1.27 -1.22 1.52
C GLY A 67 0.15 -0.32 1.07
N VAL A 68 -0.05 0.76 1.82
CA VAL A 68 -1.02 1.79 1.47
C VAL A 68 -0.31 3.14 1.50
N ALA A 69 -0.53 3.93 0.45
CA ALA A 69 -0.19 5.35 0.43
C ALA A 69 -1.47 6.19 0.51
N ARG A 70 -1.45 7.24 1.34
CA ARG A 70 -2.50 8.26 1.46
C ARG A 70 -2.14 9.45 0.58
N VAL A 71 -2.99 9.72 -0.40
CA VAL A 71 -2.91 10.84 -1.34
C VAL A 71 -4.04 11.81 -1.00
N ARG A 72 -3.77 13.12 -0.97
CA ARG A 72 -4.80 14.15 -0.74
C ARG A 72 -5.34 14.62 -2.07
N ALA A 73 -6.62 14.35 -2.32
CA ALA A 73 -7.35 14.93 -3.44
C ALA A 73 -7.82 16.34 -3.07
N VAL A 74 -7.43 17.34 -3.86
CA VAL A 74 -7.75 18.76 -3.63
C VAL A 74 -8.77 19.22 -4.66
N ASP A 75 -9.86 19.84 -4.22
CA ASP A 75 -10.84 20.43 -5.13
C ASP A 75 -10.60 21.92 -5.42
N ASP A 76 -11.46 22.48 -6.27
CA ASP A 76 -11.44 23.88 -6.73
C ASP A 76 -11.69 24.90 -5.61
N HIS A 77 -12.18 24.45 -4.46
CA HIS A 77 -12.36 25.24 -3.25
C HIS A 77 -11.25 25.02 -2.21
N GLY A 78 -10.23 24.22 -2.54
CA GLY A 78 -9.13 23.88 -1.64
C GLY A 78 -9.46 22.84 -0.58
N SER A 79 -10.63 22.19 -0.65
CA SER A 79 -10.98 21.08 0.24
C SER A 79 -10.09 19.88 -0.05
N LYS A 80 -9.52 19.28 1.01
CA LYS A 80 -8.65 18.11 0.91
C LYS A 80 -9.38 16.87 1.40
N ARG A 81 -9.37 15.82 0.59
CA ARG A 81 -9.97 14.51 0.94
C ARG A 81 -8.93 13.41 0.80
N ALA A 82 -8.76 12.61 1.84
CA ALA A 82 -7.87 11.46 1.80
C ALA A 82 -8.35 10.43 0.76
N LYS A 83 -7.39 9.94 -0.04
CA LYS A 83 -7.52 8.80 -0.95
C LYS A 83 -6.45 7.80 -0.59
N PHE A 84 -6.83 6.54 -0.49
CA PHE A 84 -5.94 5.45 -0.10
C PHE A 84 -5.66 4.56 -1.30
N VAL A 85 -4.39 4.38 -1.64
CA VAL A 85 -3.91 3.58 -2.76
C VAL A 85 -3.31 2.31 -2.17
N PHE A 86 -3.99 1.17 -2.36
CA PHE A 86 -3.47 -0.12 -1.91
C PHE A 86 -2.51 -0.68 -2.96
N ILE A 87 -1.30 -1.02 -2.54
CA ILE A 87 -0.22 -1.48 -3.41
C ILE A 87 0.14 -2.91 -3.02
N THR A 88 0.12 -3.81 -4.00
CA THR A 88 0.75 -5.11 -3.92
C THR A 88 1.97 -5.10 -4.84
N TYR A 89 3.16 -5.06 -4.26
CA TYR A 89 4.42 -5.13 -4.99
C TYR A 89 4.97 -6.55 -4.93
N VAL A 90 5.31 -7.12 -6.09
CA VAL A 90 5.95 -8.43 -6.21
C VAL A 90 7.22 -8.25 -7.03
N GLY A 91 8.35 -8.09 -6.35
CA GLY A 91 9.62 -7.82 -7.02
C GLY A 91 9.98 -8.88 -8.07
N ALA A 92 10.72 -8.44 -9.10
CA ALA A 92 11.13 -9.27 -10.22
C ALA A 92 11.87 -10.54 -9.76
N ASP A 93 12.73 -10.42 -8.74
CA ASP A 93 13.63 -11.46 -8.26
C ASP A 93 13.05 -12.29 -7.09
N VAL A 94 11.77 -12.11 -6.76
CA VAL A 94 11.08 -12.91 -5.74
C VAL A 94 11.09 -14.39 -6.11
N THR A 95 11.50 -15.24 -5.16
CA THR A 95 11.52 -16.69 -5.34
C THR A 95 10.12 -17.25 -5.65
N PRO A 96 10.01 -18.35 -6.44
CA PRO A 96 8.72 -18.93 -6.80
C PRO A 96 7.81 -19.24 -5.60
N ILE A 97 8.40 -19.70 -4.49
CA ILE A 97 7.67 -20.02 -3.26
C ILE A 97 7.06 -18.75 -2.63
N ARG A 98 7.81 -17.65 -2.57
CA ARG A 98 7.31 -16.37 -2.05
C ARG A 98 6.22 -15.79 -2.97
N ARG A 99 6.41 -15.91 -4.29
CA ARG A 99 5.41 -15.50 -5.29
C ARG A 99 4.10 -16.27 -5.16
N ALA A 100 4.16 -17.58 -4.93
CA ALA A 100 2.98 -18.42 -4.71
C ALA A 100 2.20 -18.06 -3.44
N ARG A 101 2.85 -17.50 -2.41
CA ARG A 101 2.15 -17.01 -1.21
C ARG A 101 1.26 -15.81 -1.49
N VAL A 102 1.57 -15.02 -2.53
CA VAL A 102 0.79 -13.82 -2.88
C VAL A 102 -0.67 -14.19 -3.15
N SER A 103 -0.92 -15.19 -3.99
CA SER A 103 -2.28 -15.64 -4.30
C SER A 103 -3.02 -16.20 -3.09
N THR A 104 -2.30 -16.85 -2.17
CA THR A 104 -2.89 -17.45 -0.96
C THR A 104 -3.31 -16.38 0.04
N HIS A 105 -2.49 -15.35 0.23
CA HIS A 105 -2.71 -14.37 1.31
C HIS A 105 -3.35 -13.06 0.86
N LYS A 106 -3.48 -12.79 -0.46
CA LYS A 106 -3.93 -11.48 -0.96
C LYS A 106 -5.21 -10.99 -0.29
N HIS A 107 -6.17 -11.90 -0.05
CA HIS A 107 -7.49 -11.55 0.42
C HIS A 107 -7.46 -11.06 1.88
N GLU A 108 -6.52 -11.56 2.68
CA GLU A 108 -6.35 -11.14 4.07
C GLU A 108 -5.83 -9.70 4.13
N PHE A 109 -4.90 -9.34 3.24
CA PHE A 109 -4.42 -7.96 3.10
C PHE A 109 -5.49 -7.01 2.55
N GLU A 110 -6.24 -7.43 1.52
CA GLU A 110 -7.37 -6.64 0.96
C GLU A 110 -8.43 -6.34 2.03
N ARG A 111 -8.69 -7.29 2.94
CA ARG A 111 -9.61 -7.10 4.06
C ARG A 111 -9.03 -6.22 5.16
N PHE A 112 -7.75 -6.39 5.48
CA PHE A 112 -7.06 -5.62 6.51
C PHE A 112 -6.97 -4.15 6.13
N PHE A 113 -6.42 -3.87 4.94
CA PHE A 113 -6.40 -2.55 4.33
C PHE A 113 -7.76 -2.23 3.73
N ASN A 114 -8.82 -2.17 4.52
CA ASN A 114 -10.13 -1.79 3.99
C ASN A 114 -10.22 -0.28 3.68
N GLY A 115 -11.10 0.10 2.76
CA GLY A 115 -11.36 1.51 2.43
C GLY A 115 -10.35 2.15 1.46
N TYR A 116 -9.54 1.34 0.76
CA TYR A 116 -8.80 1.86 -0.39
C TYR A 116 -9.72 2.26 -1.53
N HIS A 117 -9.26 3.23 -2.30
CA HIS A 117 -9.99 3.78 -3.44
C HIS A 117 -9.58 3.13 -4.75
N ILE A 118 -8.31 2.75 -4.86
CA ILE A 118 -7.75 2.00 -5.98
C ILE A 118 -6.75 0.97 -5.44
N GLN A 119 -6.51 -0.06 -6.24
CA GLN A 119 -5.50 -1.08 -5.99
C GLN A 119 -4.54 -1.15 -7.18
N ILE A 120 -3.25 -1.26 -6.89
CA ILE A 120 -2.18 -1.36 -7.88
C ILE A 120 -1.38 -2.63 -7.62
N TYR A 121 -1.12 -3.37 -8.70
CA TYR A 121 -0.18 -4.47 -8.70
C TYR A 121 1.08 -4.03 -9.44
N ALA A 122 2.21 -4.02 -8.74
CA ALA A 122 3.50 -3.58 -9.25
C ALA A 122 4.51 -4.74 -9.24
N ASN A 123 5.37 -4.79 -10.24
CA ASN A 123 6.50 -5.71 -10.32
C ASN A 123 7.86 -4.98 -10.26
N SER A 124 7.83 -3.67 -10.43
CA SER A 124 8.95 -2.74 -10.30
C SER A 124 8.51 -1.44 -9.63
N GLU A 125 9.46 -0.63 -9.18
CA GLU A 125 9.17 0.68 -8.61
C GLU A 125 8.62 1.65 -9.67
N ASP A 126 8.94 1.45 -10.93
CA ASP A 126 8.50 2.28 -12.05
C ASP A 126 6.99 2.12 -12.34
N ASP A 127 6.41 0.98 -11.96
CA ASP A 127 4.95 0.77 -12.02
C ASP A 127 4.19 1.67 -11.03
N LEU A 128 4.90 2.26 -10.05
CA LEU A 128 4.36 3.15 -9.04
C LEU A 128 4.68 4.60 -9.40
N SER A 129 3.97 5.13 -10.40
CA SER A 129 4.05 6.53 -10.81
C SER A 129 2.88 7.34 -10.25
N GLU A 130 3.18 8.57 -9.81
CA GLU A 130 2.16 9.49 -9.32
C GLU A 130 1.16 9.81 -10.43
N GLU A 131 1.62 9.91 -11.68
CA GLU A 131 0.78 10.18 -12.85
C GLU A 131 -0.25 9.06 -13.09
N ALA A 132 0.17 7.79 -13.06
CA ALA A 132 -0.75 6.67 -13.27
C ALA A 132 -1.74 6.52 -12.10
N ILE A 133 -1.28 6.76 -10.87
CA ILE A 133 -2.13 6.78 -9.68
C ILE A 133 -3.17 7.90 -9.79
N THR A 134 -2.75 9.12 -10.14
CA THR A 134 -3.63 10.27 -10.34
C THR A 134 -4.67 9.97 -11.42
N ALA A 135 -4.24 9.43 -12.57
CA ALA A 135 -5.17 9.05 -13.63
C ALA A 135 -6.22 8.04 -13.15
N SER A 136 -5.80 7.03 -12.38
CA SER A 136 -6.69 6.01 -11.82
C SER A 136 -7.65 6.59 -10.77
N LEU A 137 -7.14 7.39 -9.84
CA LEU A 137 -7.96 8.08 -8.84
C LEU A 137 -8.97 9.03 -9.47
N HIS A 138 -8.58 9.71 -10.55
CA HIS A 138 -9.44 10.64 -11.26
C HIS A 138 -10.50 9.91 -12.11
N ALA A 139 -10.19 8.75 -12.68
CA ALA A 139 -11.16 7.90 -13.36
C ALA A 139 -12.23 7.35 -12.41
N CYS A 140 -11.87 7.07 -11.16
CA CYS A 140 -12.79 6.63 -10.10
C CYS A 140 -13.45 7.79 -9.34
N ALA A 141 -13.04 9.03 -9.56
CA ALA A 141 -13.71 10.20 -9.01
C ALA A 141 -15.03 10.38 -9.76
N GLY A 142 -16.15 10.13 -9.08
CA GLY A 142 -17.50 10.23 -9.65
C GLY A 142 -17.88 11.66 -10.08
N ALA A 143 -19.03 12.17 -9.63
CA ALA A 143 -19.51 13.48 -10.07
C ALA A 143 -18.60 14.67 -9.68
N HIS A 144 -17.84 14.53 -8.59
CA HIS A 144 -16.98 15.59 -8.08
C HIS A 144 -15.50 15.27 -8.34
N LYS A 145 -14.94 15.87 -9.39
CA LYS A 145 -13.56 15.64 -9.80
C LYS A 145 -12.60 16.56 -9.02
N PRO A 146 -11.58 16.00 -8.35
CA PRO A 146 -10.50 16.80 -7.78
C PRO A 146 -9.75 17.55 -8.89
N GLN A 147 -9.23 18.72 -8.57
CA GLN A 147 -8.36 19.50 -9.46
C GLN A 147 -6.90 19.03 -9.38
N ALA A 148 -6.48 18.56 -8.20
CA ALA A 148 -5.10 18.11 -7.97
C ALA A 148 -5.04 16.94 -6.97
N TYR A 149 -3.88 16.29 -6.94
CA TYR A 149 -3.54 15.23 -5.99
C TYR A 149 -2.17 15.53 -5.39
N GLU A 150 -2.07 15.54 -4.06
CA GLU A 150 -0.82 15.74 -3.32
C GLU A 150 -0.38 14.41 -2.70
N PHE A 151 0.87 14.01 -2.96
CA PHE A 151 1.43 12.74 -2.49
C PHE A 151 2.25 12.87 -1.21
N SER A 152 2.55 14.08 -0.75
CA SER A 152 3.29 14.39 0.49
C SER A 152 2.51 15.34 1.38
#